data_AF-A0ABD3U0Y3-F1
#
_entry.id   AF-A0ABD3U0Y3-F1
#
_cell.length_a   1.000
_cell.length_b   1.000
_cell.length_c   1.000
_cell.angle_alpha   90.00
_cell.angle_beta   90.00
_cell.angle_gamma   90.00
#
_symmetry.space_group_name_H-M   'P 1'
#
loop_
_entity.id
_entity.type
_entity.pdbx_description
1 polymer ?
#
loop_
_entity_poly.entity_id
_entity_poly.type
_entity_poly.pdbx_seq_one_letter_code
_entity_poly.pdbx_strand_id
1 'polypeptide(L)' 'ASLDEALDIVNHTIRKTAEDVIGFKRYRREPWISDEVLNLADQRRTTKAEMSINPQDEDLKQKNTQLKNVINNK' A
#
# COMPACT_ATOMS: atom_id res chain seq x y z
N ALA A 1 21.78 11.74 -16.44
CA ALA A 1 20.97 11.79 -15.22
C ALA A 1 20.99 13.23 -14.72
N SER A 2 19.84 13.82 -14.43
CA SER A 2 19.79 15.12 -13.76
C SER A 2 20.20 14.96 -12.30
N LEU A 3 20.57 16.06 -11.63
CA LEU A 3 20.88 16.05 -10.20
C LEU A 3 19.71 15.50 -9.38
N ASP A 4 18.47 15.85 -9.77
CA ASP A 4 17.25 15.38 -9.11
C ASP A 4 17.08 13.87 -9.23
N GLU A 5 17.35 13.31 -10.41
CA GLU A 5 17.27 11.87 -10.66
C GLU A 5 18.28 11.09 -9.80
N ALA A 6 19.49 11.63 -9.62
CA ALA A 6 20.48 11.05 -8.72
C ALA A 6 20.07 11.16 -7.23
N LEU A 7 19.45 12.27 -6.84
CA LEU A 7 18.96 12.47 -5.47
C LEU A 7 17.85 11.47 -5.13
N ASP A 8 16.92 11.25 -6.06
CA ASP A 8 15.82 10.29 -5.90
C ASP A 8 16.32 8.86 -5.76
N ILE A 9 17.32 8.46 -6.56
CA ILE A 9 17.94 7.13 -6.46
C ILE A 9 18.59 6.93 -5.08
N VAL A 10 19.29 7.93 -4.57
CA VAL A 10 19.95 7.86 -3.25
C VAL A 10 18.90 7.77 -2.14
N ASN A 11 17.88 8.63 -2.17
CA ASN A 11 16.81 8.61 -1.18
C ASN A 11 16.04 7.28 -1.18
N HIS A 12 15.74 6.74 -2.36
CA HIS A 12 15.10 5.44 -2.50
C HIS A 12 15.96 4.32 -1.91
N THR A 13 17.26 4.33 -2.22
CA THR A 13 18.20 3.30 -1.73
C THR A 13 18.36 3.35 -0.22
N ILE A 14 18.52 4.55 0.37
CA ILE A 14 18.58 4.74 1.83
C ILE A 14 17.32 4.21 2.49
N ARG A 15 16.16 4.55 1.94
CA ARG A 15 14.88 4.09 2.46
C ARG A 15 14.77 2.57 2.42
N LYS A 16 15.10 1.97 1.27
CA LYS A 16 15.06 0.51 1.10
C LYS A 16 16.01 -0.20 2.07
N THR A 17 17.24 0.28 2.22
CA THR A 17 18.21 -0.29 3.17
C THR A 17 17.74 -0.13 4.62
N ALA A 18 17.14 1.00 4.98
CA ALA A 18 16.56 1.19 6.31
C ALA A 18 15.37 0.23 6.55
N GLU A 19 14.54 0.01 5.54
CA GLU A 19 13.44 -0.96 5.58
C GLU A 19 13.96 -2.40 5.73
N ASP A 20 15.04 -2.76 5.04
CA ASP A 20 15.66 -4.10 5.10
C ASP A 20 16.33 -4.38 6.46
N VAL A 21 17.01 -3.39 7.05
CA VAL A 21 17.78 -3.56 8.30
C VAL A 21 16.91 -3.44 9.55
N ILE A 22 16.04 -2.44 9.59
CA ILE A 22 15.26 -2.07 10.79
C ILE A 22 13.85 -2.69 10.73
N GLY A 23 13.44 -3.15 9.55
CA GLY A 23 12.07 -3.55 9.26
C GLY A 23 11.19 -2.32 8.96
N PHE A 24 10.17 -2.52 8.13
CA PHE A 24 9.18 -1.50 7.86
C PHE A 24 8.23 -1.34 9.07
N LYS A 25 8.51 -0.36 9.94
CA LYS A 25 7.56 0.08 10.97
C LYS A 25 6.72 1.23 10.44
N ARG A 26 5.48 0.90 10.07
CA ARG A 26 4.49 1.91 9.71
C ARG A 26 4.22 2.83 10.89
N TYR A 27 4.50 4.12 10.71
CA TYR A 27 4.08 5.11 11.69
C TYR A 27 2.54 5.13 11.75
N ARG A 28 1.98 4.80 12.90
CA ARG A 28 0.53 4.78 13.15
C ARG A 28 0.18 5.91 14.09
N ARG A 29 -0.72 6.81 13.65
CA ARG A 29 -1.33 7.80 14.56
C ARG A 29 -2.32 7.14 15.52
N GLU A 30 -2.96 6.06 15.07
CA GLU A 30 -3.99 5.35 15.82
C GLU A 30 -3.51 3.93 16.16
N PRO A 31 -3.07 3.68 17.41
CA PRO A 31 -2.44 2.41 17.79
C PRO A 31 -3.41 1.23 17.83
N TRP A 32 -4.73 1.48 17.92
CA TRP A 32 -5.77 0.44 17.86
C TRP A 32 -5.98 -0.12 16.45
N ILE A 33 -5.51 0.56 15.41
CA ILE A 33 -5.55 0.03 14.05
C ILE A 33 -4.37 -0.92 13.85
N SER A 34 -4.67 -2.18 13.56
CA SER A 34 -3.64 -3.20 13.32
C SER A 34 -2.93 -3.00 11.97
N ASP A 35 -1.70 -3.49 11.87
CA ASP A 35 -0.96 -3.47 10.60
C ASP A 35 -1.68 -4.29 9.51
N GLU A 36 -2.42 -5.32 9.92
CA GLU A 36 -3.26 -6.11 9.02
C GLU A 36 -4.35 -5.25 8.36
N VAL A 37 -5.08 -4.44 9.13
CA VAL A 37 -6.12 -3.53 8.60
C VAL A 37 -5.50 -2.51 7.64
N LEU A 38 -4.33 -1.97 7.97
CA LEU A 38 -3.62 -1.04 7.09
C LEU A 38 -3.18 -1.71 5.78
N ASN A 39 -2.66 -2.93 5.85
CA ASN A 39 -2.27 -3.70 4.67
C ASN A 39 -3.48 -3.99 3.77
N LEU A 40 -4.62 -4.39 4.35
CA LEU A 40 -5.87 -4.58 3.62
C LEU A 40 -6.36 -3.29 2.96
N ALA A 41 -6.20 -2.15 3.64
CA ALA A 41 -6.57 -0.85 3.09
C ALA A 41 -5.72 -0.47 1.87
N ASP A 42 -4.42 -0.76 1.86
CA ASP A 42 -3.58 -0.49 0.68
C ASP A 42 -3.81 -1.48 -0.46
N GLN A 43 -4.05 -2.75 -0.15
CA GLN A 43 -4.50 -3.73 -1.15
C GLN A 43 -5.78 -3.21 -1.83
N ARG A 44 -6.73 -2.71 -1.05
CA ARG A 44 -7.97 -2.13 -1.58
C ARG A 44 -7.71 -0.88 -2.42
N ARG A 45 -6.76 -0.02 -2.03
CA ARG A 45 -6.38 1.18 -2.79
C ARG A 45 -5.77 0.80 -4.14
N THR A 46 -4.91 -0.21 -4.17
CA THR A 46 -4.30 -0.77 -5.39
C THR A 46 -5.36 -1.38 -6.31
N THR A 47 -6.24 -2.23 -5.76
CA THR A 47 -7.34 -2.83 -6.54
C THR A 47 -8.29 -1.77 -7.12
N LYS A 48 -8.56 -0.66 -6.41
CA LYS A 48 -9.34 0.45 -6.99
C LYS A 48 -8.62 1.13 -8.16
N ALA A 49 -7.30 1.30 -8.07
CA ALA A 49 -6.52 1.86 -9.17
C ALA A 49 -6.56 0.94 -10.40
N GLU A 50 -6.40 -0.37 -10.20
CA GLU A 50 -6.54 -1.39 -11.25
C GLU A 50 -7.94 -1.39 -11.87
N MET A 51 -9.01 -1.30 -11.06
CA MET A 51 -10.39 -1.17 -11.55
C MET A 51 -10.61 0.10 -12.37
N SER A 52 -9.91 1.19 -12.06
CA SER A 52 -9.99 2.41 -12.86
C SER A 52 -9.39 2.23 -14.26
N ILE A 53 -8.42 1.32 -14.40
CA ILE A 53 -7.78 0.98 -15.68
C ILE A 53 -8.63 -0.06 -16.42
N ASN A 54 -9.15 -1.06 -15.70
CA ASN A 54 -9.96 -2.16 -16.24
C ASN A 54 -11.34 -2.24 -15.53
N PRO A 55 -12.32 -1.39 -15.89
CA PRO A 55 -13.60 -1.30 -15.18
C PRO A 55 -14.54 -2.51 -15.37
N GLN A 56 -14.26 -3.34 -16.37
CA GLN A 56 -15.07 -4.51 -16.74
C GLN A 56 -14.61 -5.79 -16.04
N ASP A 57 -13.49 -5.75 -15.34
CA ASP A 57 -12.95 -6.89 -14.63
C ASP A 57 -13.79 -7.17 -13.37
N GLU A 58 -14.60 -8.24 -13.42
CA GLU A 58 -15.47 -8.66 -12.33
C GLU A 58 -14.69 -9.24 -11.14
N ASP A 59 -13.52 -9.82 -11.37
CA ASP A 59 -12.67 -10.35 -10.30
C ASP A 59 -12.13 -9.21 -9.43
N LEU A 60 -11.73 -8.10 -10.04
CA LEU A 60 -11.31 -6.89 -9.31
C LEU A 60 -12.47 -6.27 -8.50
N LYS A 61 -13.70 -6.28 -9.03
CA LYS A 61 -14.90 -5.81 -8.31
C LYS A 61 -15.20 -6.70 -7.10
N GLN A 62 -15.13 -8.01 -7.28
CA GLN A 62 -15.36 -8.97 -6.21
C GLN A 62 -14.30 -8.83 -5.12
N LYS A 63 -13.02 -8.73 -5.49
CA LYS A 63 -11.90 -8.49 -4.58
C LYS A 63 -12.06 -7.18 -3.80
N ASN A 64 -12.48 -6.09 -4.45
CA ASN A 64 -12.73 -4.81 -3.76
C ASN A 64 -13.81 -4.92 -2.69
N THR A 65 -14.89 -5.65 -3.01
CA THR A 65 -16.03 -5.87 -2.12
C THR A 65 -15.63 -6.72 -0.91
N GLN A 66 -14.89 -7.81 -1.14
CA GLN A 66 -14.36 -8.66 -0.07
C GLN A 66 -13.43 -7.85 0.85
N LEU A 67 -12.47 -7.10 0.31
CA LEU A 67 -11.56 -6.27 1.09
C LEU A 67 -12.32 -5.22 1.93
N LYS A 68 -13.36 -4.59 1.37
CA LYS A 68 -14.21 -3.64 2.10
C LYS A 68 -14.90 -4.30 3.30
N ASN A 69 -15.46 -5.49 3.10
CA ASN A 69 -16.17 -6.21 4.15
C ASN A 69 -15.24 -6.69 5.27
N VAL A 70 -14.06 -7.22 4.92
CA VAL A 70 -13.07 -7.66 5.92
C VAL A 70 -12.57 -6.48 6.76
N ILE A 71 -12.32 -5.32 6.15
CA ILE A 71 -11.90 -4.12 6.88
C ILE A 71 -12.99 -3.64 7.84
N ASN A 72 -14.26 -3.63 7.41
CA ASN A 72 -15.37 -3.14 8.22
C ASN A 72 -15.76 -4.08 9.38
N ASN A 73 -15.40 -5.37 9.28
CA ASN A 73 -15.72 -6.39 10.28
C ASN A 73 -14.57 -6.64 11.28
N LYS A 74 -13.50 -5.84 11.23
CA LYS A 74 -12.39 -5.83 12.19
C LYS A 74 -12.47 -4.60 13.07
#